data_AF-A0A840G3X0-F1
#
_entry.id   AF-A0A840G3X0-F1
#
_cell.length_a   1.000
_cell.length_b   1.000
_cell.length_c   1.000
_cell.angle_alpha   90.00
_cell.angle_beta   90.00
_cell.angle_gamma   90.00
#
_symmetry.space_group_name_H-M   'P 1'
#
loop_
_entity.id
_entity.type
_entity.pdbx_description
1 polymer ?
#
loop_
_entity_poly.entity_id
_entity_poly.type
_entity_poly.pdbx_seq_one_letter_code
_entity_poly.pdbx_strand_id
1 'polypeptide(L)'
;MTLTSLLGKKLKDEEILQLMEDYQVGDVVYSFDRLREGTEDEYWAETKMSGFAVRFDQHQVLKTVFCYASSIDGFTPISTSNVGVPFFGSFEDAEGAAKAAGVRHSTGHVDDALLGIKSSWVRHERPEAWVHYEFRDGELALVTLSCPRP
;
A
#
# COMPACT_ATOMS: atom_id res chain seq x y z
N MET A 1 -5.81 8.85 -13.60
CA MET A 1 -5.05 7.62 -13.29
C MET A 1 -5.09 7.41 -11.79
N THR A 2 -5.24 6.18 -11.30
CA THR A 2 -5.21 5.88 -9.85
C THR A 2 -4.08 4.93 -9.52
N LEU A 3 -3.57 4.98 -8.29
CA LEU A 3 -2.48 4.12 -7.85
C LEU A 3 -2.84 2.63 -7.96
N THR A 4 -4.09 2.25 -7.66
CA THR A 4 -4.56 0.86 -7.86
C THR A 4 -4.46 0.42 -9.32
N SER A 5 -4.74 1.31 -10.29
CA SER A 5 -4.66 0.96 -11.72
C SER A 5 -3.23 0.75 -12.25
N LEU A 6 -2.22 1.15 -11.47
CA LEU A 6 -0.81 1.00 -11.83
C LEU A 6 -0.22 -0.35 -11.40
N LEU A 7 -0.89 -1.08 -10.52
CA LEU A 7 -0.44 -2.41 -10.09
C LEU A 7 -0.23 -3.33 -11.31
N GLY A 8 0.90 -4.03 -11.34
CA GLY A 8 1.27 -4.92 -12.44
C GLY A 8 1.96 -4.24 -13.62
N LYS A 9 2.05 -2.90 -13.66
CA LYS A 9 2.85 -2.18 -14.67
C LYS A 9 4.33 -2.22 -14.35
N LYS A 10 5.17 -2.11 -15.36
CA LYS A 10 6.62 -2.08 -15.21
C LYS A 10 7.13 -0.68 -14.90
N LEU A 11 8.26 -0.60 -14.21
CA LEU A 11 8.94 0.66 -13.88
C LEU A 11 9.16 1.58 -15.09
N LYS A 12 9.34 0.99 -16.27
CA LYS A 12 9.60 1.72 -17.52
C LYS A 12 8.34 1.98 -18.36
N ASP A 13 7.17 1.58 -17.90
CA ASP A 13 5.92 1.89 -18.60
C ASP A 13 5.62 3.38 -18.46
N GLU A 14 5.09 4.01 -19.52
CA GLU A 14 4.85 5.46 -19.60
C GLU A 14 4.02 5.99 -18.42
N GLU A 15 3.00 5.24 -18.00
CA GLU A 15 2.13 5.62 -16.88
C GLU A 15 2.88 5.64 -15.53
N ILE A 16 3.88 4.77 -15.34
CA ILE A 16 4.71 4.77 -14.12
C ILE A 16 5.69 5.95 -14.16
N LEU A 17 6.31 6.20 -15.31
CA LEU A 17 7.22 7.34 -15.48
C LEU A 17 6.47 8.67 -15.28
N GLN A 18 5.28 8.80 -15.84
CA GLN A 18 4.41 9.97 -15.64
C GLN A 18 4.07 10.16 -14.15
N LEU A 19 3.71 9.09 -13.43
CA LEU A 19 3.49 9.17 -11.98
C LEU A 19 4.74 9.70 -11.25
N MET A 20 5.92 9.17 -11.60
CA MET A 20 7.17 9.56 -10.96
C MET A 20 7.48 11.04 -11.18
N GLU A 21 7.25 11.54 -12.39
CA GLU A 21 7.43 12.95 -12.74
C GLU A 21 6.40 13.86 -12.04
N ASP A 22 5.10 13.52 -12.12
CA ASP A 22 4.00 14.31 -11.57
C ASP A 22 4.12 14.53 -10.05
N TYR A 23 4.55 13.50 -9.33
CA TYR A 23 4.65 13.51 -7.86
C TYR A 23 6.09 13.74 -7.35
N GLN A 24 7.02 14.04 -8.26
CA GLN A 24 8.44 14.22 -7.96
C GLN A 24 8.96 13.09 -7.05
N VAL A 25 8.64 11.84 -7.44
CA VAL A 25 9.05 10.66 -6.69
C VAL A 25 10.57 10.63 -6.63
N GLY A 26 11.11 10.34 -5.45
CA GLY A 26 12.55 10.30 -5.23
C GLY A 26 13.24 9.20 -6.04
N ASP A 27 14.55 9.09 -5.83
CA ASP A 27 15.37 8.09 -6.51
C ASP A 27 14.85 6.66 -6.29
N VAL A 28 14.95 5.85 -7.34
CA VAL A 28 14.67 4.41 -7.25
C VAL A 28 15.83 3.72 -6.56
N VAL A 29 15.57 3.15 -5.40
CA VAL A 29 16.54 2.40 -4.60
C VAL A 29 16.43 0.93 -4.94
N TYR A 30 17.56 0.34 -5.35
CA TYR A 30 17.70 -1.09 -5.58
C TYR A 30 18.15 -1.80 -4.30
N SER A 31 17.43 -2.86 -3.93
CA SER A 31 17.74 -3.76 -2.82
C SER A 31 17.96 -5.17 -3.36
N PHE A 32 19.06 -5.78 -2.96
CA PHE A 32 19.45 -7.12 -3.38
C PHE A 32 19.82 -7.99 -2.19
N ASP A 33 19.89 -9.29 -2.42
CA ASP A 33 20.25 -10.25 -1.39
C ASP A 33 21.70 -10.11 -0.93
N ARG A 34 21.89 -9.36 0.16
CA ARG A 34 23.20 -9.15 0.78
C ARG A 34 23.71 -10.39 1.53
N LEU A 35 22.80 -11.25 1.98
CA LEU A 35 23.12 -12.42 2.81
C LEU A 35 23.28 -13.70 1.99
N ARG A 36 22.83 -13.69 0.72
CA ARG A 36 22.84 -14.84 -0.19
C ARG A 36 21.97 -16.00 0.32
N GLU A 37 20.85 -15.66 0.93
CA GLU A 37 19.88 -16.61 1.48
C GLU A 37 18.70 -16.88 0.52
N GLY A 38 18.78 -16.38 -0.71
CA GLY A 38 17.76 -16.58 -1.75
C GLY A 38 16.62 -15.56 -1.67
N THR A 39 16.89 -14.35 -1.14
CA THR A 39 15.91 -13.26 -1.16
C THR A 39 15.85 -12.67 -2.57
N GLU A 40 14.65 -12.48 -3.10
CA GLU A 40 14.48 -11.84 -4.41
C GLU A 40 14.89 -10.36 -4.36
N ASP A 41 15.40 -9.86 -5.48
CA ASP A 41 15.73 -8.47 -5.66
C ASP A 41 14.47 -7.59 -5.70
N GLU A 42 14.61 -6.33 -5.28
CA GLU A 42 13.49 -5.40 -5.22
C GLU A 42 13.93 -3.98 -5.52
N TYR A 43 12.98 -3.18 -6.01
CA TYR A 43 13.18 -1.76 -6.26
C TYR A 43 12.09 -1.01 -5.53
N TRP A 44 12.43 0.10 -4.89
CA TRP A 44 11.44 0.93 -4.21
C TRP A 44 11.75 2.40 -4.40
N ALA A 45 10.70 3.21 -4.35
CA ALA A 45 10.79 4.66 -4.40
C ALA A 45 9.68 5.26 -3.55
N GLU A 46 9.91 6.47 -3.04
CA GLU A 46 8.96 7.14 -2.15
C GLU A 46 8.81 8.62 -2.47
N THR A 47 7.66 9.18 -2.13
CA THR A 47 7.40 10.61 -2.14
C THR A 47 6.70 10.97 -0.83
N LYS A 48 7.49 11.38 0.16
CA LYS A 48 6.98 11.72 1.49
C LYS A 48 5.94 12.84 1.45
N MET A 49 6.15 13.84 0.60
CA MET A 49 5.23 14.97 0.45
C MET A 49 3.91 14.62 -0.22
N SER A 50 3.87 13.55 -1.03
CA SER A 50 2.65 13.08 -1.68
C SER A 50 2.01 11.90 -0.95
N GLY A 51 2.63 11.41 0.13
CA GLY A 51 2.05 10.42 1.02
C GLY A 51 2.02 8.99 0.50
N PHE A 52 2.94 8.61 -0.40
CA PHE A 52 3.01 7.23 -0.85
C PHE A 52 4.41 6.72 -1.17
N ALA A 53 4.55 5.40 -1.13
CA ALA A 53 5.72 4.66 -1.57
C ALA A 53 5.32 3.50 -2.49
N VAL A 54 6.19 3.15 -3.43
CA VAL A 54 5.99 2.09 -4.42
C VAL A 54 7.08 1.03 -4.30
N ARG A 55 6.71 -0.23 -4.52
CA ARG A 55 7.65 -1.36 -4.52
C ARG A 55 7.43 -2.25 -5.73
N PHE A 56 8.52 -2.47 -6.44
CA PHE A 56 8.60 -3.33 -7.61
C PHE A 56 9.34 -4.62 -7.26
N ASP A 57 8.97 -5.71 -7.91
CA ASP A 57 9.68 -6.99 -7.79
C ASP A 57 11.01 -7.00 -8.58
N GLN A 58 11.70 -8.14 -8.57
CA GLN A 58 12.94 -8.37 -9.32
C GLN A 58 12.81 -8.17 -10.84
N HIS A 59 11.59 -8.25 -11.37
CA HIS A 59 11.27 -8.00 -12.78
C HIS A 59 10.83 -6.55 -13.03
N GLN A 60 11.00 -5.67 -12.05
CA GLN A 60 10.61 -4.27 -12.07
C GLN A 60 9.11 -4.07 -12.31
N VAL A 61 8.28 -5.00 -11.86
CA VAL A 61 6.82 -4.91 -11.92
C VAL A 61 6.29 -4.35 -10.60
N LEU A 62 5.46 -3.31 -10.65
CA LEU A 62 4.86 -2.69 -9.47
C LEU A 62 3.95 -3.69 -8.77
N LYS A 63 4.36 -4.14 -7.58
CA LYS A 63 3.61 -5.13 -6.78
C LYS A 63 2.85 -4.51 -5.64
N THR A 64 3.38 -3.45 -5.05
CA THR A 64 2.83 -2.86 -3.84
C THR A 64 2.90 -1.35 -3.87
N VAL A 65 1.84 -0.71 -3.39
CA VAL A 65 1.81 0.73 -3.13
C VAL A 65 1.34 0.95 -1.69
N PHE A 66 2.14 1.68 -0.92
CA PHE A 66 1.82 2.10 0.45
C PHE A 66 1.24 3.51 0.40
N CYS A 67 -0.02 3.67 0.81
CA CYS A 67 -0.75 4.93 0.76
C CYS A 67 -1.04 5.40 2.19
N TYR A 68 -0.27 6.39 2.66
CA TYR A 68 -0.33 6.84 4.05
C TYR A 68 -1.57 7.71 4.26
N ALA A 69 -2.48 7.26 5.13
CA ALA A 69 -3.74 7.95 5.43
C ALA A 69 -3.58 8.97 6.57
N SER A 70 -2.52 8.84 7.37
CA SER A 70 -2.12 9.79 8.40
C SER A 70 -0.61 10.05 8.33
N SER A 71 -0.14 11.08 9.04
CA SER A 71 1.27 11.45 9.03
C SER A 71 2.12 10.43 9.81
N ILE A 72 2.90 9.61 9.11
CA ILE A 72 3.72 8.52 9.69
C ILE A 72 5.08 8.53 9.00
N ASP A 73 6.18 8.35 9.75
CA ASP A 73 7.56 8.23 9.22
C ASP A 73 7.99 9.36 8.26
N GLY A 74 7.42 10.55 8.46
CA GLY A 74 7.65 11.74 7.65
C GLY A 74 6.80 11.84 6.38
N PHE A 75 5.92 10.88 6.10
CA PHE A 75 4.92 10.97 5.04
C PHE A 75 3.80 11.93 5.46
N THR A 76 3.32 12.72 4.51
CA THR A 76 2.05 13.45 4.61
C THR A 76 0.90 12.51 4.23
N PRO A 77 -0.35 12.81 4.64
CA PRO A 77 -1.49 12.04 4.18
C PRO A 77 -1.70 12.20 2.67
N ILE A 78 -1.92 11.08 1.96
CA ILE A 78 -2.22 11.10 0.52
C ILE A 78 -3.65 11.62 0.26
N SER A 79 -3.85 12.25 -0.91
CA SER A 79 -5.19 12.52 -1.41
C SER A 79 -5.92 11.24 -1.83
N THR A 80 -7.08 10.97 -1.22
CA THR A 80 -7.90 9.79 -1.50
C THR A 80 -8.35 9.68 -2.96
N SER A 81 -8.47 10.81 -3.66
CA SER A 81 -8.80 10.88 -5.09
C SER A 81 -7.81 10.14 -5.98
N ASN A 82 -6.56 9.97 -5.52
CA ASN A 82 -5.47 9.44 -6.32
C ASN A 82 -5.30 7.92 -6.12
N VAL A 83 -5.88 7.36 -5.06
CA VAL A 83 -5.63 5.97 -4.67
C VAL A 83 -6.46 5.00 -5.51
N GLY A 84 -7.75 5.29 -5.70
CA GLY A 84 -8.67 4.42 -6.45
C GLY A 84 -9.37 3.36 -5.60
N VAL A 85 -9.31 3.47 -4.28
CA VAL A 85 -10.09 2.68 -3.31
C VAL A 85 -10.65 3.61 -2.22
N PRO A 86 -11.78 3.29 -1.60
CA PRO A 86 -12.33 4.11 -0.51
C PRO A 86 -11.43 4.08 0.73
N PHE A 87 -11.40 5.18 1.47
CA PHE A 87 -10.79 5.22 2.81
C PHE A 87 -11.92 5.13 3.82
N PHE A 88 -11.77 4.24 4.80
CA PHE A 88 -12.76 3.98 5.83
C PHE A 88 -12.38 4.72 7.12
N GLY A 89 -13.39 5.21 7.84
CA GLY A 89 -13.17 5.91 9.12
C GLY A 89 -12.87 4.94 10.28
N SER A 90 -13.26 3.67 10.15
CA SER A 90 -13.11 2.66 11.18
C SER A 90 -12.89 1.26 10.60
N PHE A 91 -12.41 0.36 11.46
CA PHE A 91 -12.28 -1.06 11.15
C PHE A 91 -13.64 -1.67 10.78
N GLU A 92 -14.69 -1.32 11.53
CA GLU A 92 -16.04 -1.82 11.35
C GLU A 92 -16.62 -1.42 9.99
N ASP A 93 -16.35 -0.19 9.55
CA ASP A 93 -16.78 0.29 8.23
C ASP A 93 -16.08 -0.48 7.09
N ALA A 94 -14.77 -0.71 7.22
CA ALA A 94 -14.00 -1.47 6.24
C ALA A 94 -14.50 -2.92 6.15
N GLU A 95 -14.60 -3.60 7.29
CA GLU A 95 -15.08 -4.99 7.35
C GLU A 95 -16.52 -5.11 6.84
N GLY A 96 -17.40 -4.17 7.24
CA GLY A 96 -18.77 -4.08 6.76
C GLY A 96 -18.86 -3.90 5.24
N ALA A 97 -17.99 -3.06 4.67
CA ALA A 97 -17.93 -2.86 3.22
C ALA A 97 -17.48 -4.12 2.46
N ALA A 98 -16.54 -4.90 2.99
CA ALA A 98 -16.16 -6.19 2.39
C ALA A 98 -17.32 -7.19 2.39
N LYS A 99 -18.01 -7.31 3.54
CA LYS A 99 -19.19 -8.18 3.70
C LYS A 99 -20.31 -7.78 2.75
N ALA A 100 -20.63 -6.50 2.67
CA ALA A 100 -21.66 -5.97 1.78
C ALA A 100 -21.35 -6.19 0.30
N ALA A 101 -20.07 -6.10 -0.08
CA ALA A 101 -19.62 -6.34 -1.45
C ALA A 101 -19.45 -7.82 -1.81
N GLY A 102 -19.60 -8.74 -0.84
CA GLY A 102 -19.37 -10.18 -1.06
C GLY A 102 -17.92 -10.53 -1.38
N VAL A 103 -16.96 -9.69 -0.98
CA VAL A 103 -15.53 -9.90 -1.23
C VAL A 103 -14.92 -10.71 -0.09
N ARG A 104 -14.03 -11.66 -0.43
CA ARG A 104 -13.23 -12.37 0.57
C ARG A 104 -12.41 -11.36 1.38
N HIS A 105 -12.43 -11.50 2.69
CA HIS A 105 -11.63 -10.65 3.55
C HIS A 105 -11.00 -11.44 4.68
N SER A 106 -9.89 -10.93 5.19
CA SER A 106 -9.25 -11.38 6.42
C SER A 106 -9.07 -10.19 7.35
N THR A 107 -8.98 -10.46 8.65
CA THR A 107 -8.82 -9.44 9.68
C THR A 107 -7.75 -9.86 10.68
N GLY A 108 -7.24 -8.88 11.42
CA GLY A 108 -6.39 -9.12 12.57
C GLY A 108 -6.43 -7.95 13.55
N HIS A 109 -6.05 -8.25 14.79
CA HIS A 109 -5.98 -7.28 15.87
C HIS A 109 -4.71 -7.54 16.68
N VAL A 110 -3.99 -6.47 16.99
CA VAL A 110 -2.80 -6.45 17.82
C VAL A 110 -3.02 -5.40 18.89
N ASP A 111 -3.03 -5.84 20.15
CA ASP A 111 -3.05 -4.97 21.33
C ASP A 111 -1.95 -5.47 22.26
N ASP A 112 -0.76 -4.90 22.09
CA ASP A 112 0.42 -5.21 22.89
C ASP A 112 0.81 -3.98 23.73
N ALA A 113 0.39 -4.02 25.00
CA ALA A 113 0.67 -2.96 25.95
C ALA A 113 2.17 -2.81 26.29
N LEU A 114 2.97 -3.87 26.13
CA LEU A 114 4.42 -3.82 26.39
C LEU A 114 5.14 -3.06 25.27
N LEU A 115 4.68 -3.25 24.03
CA LEU A 115 5.21 -2.57 22.84
C LEU A 115 4.50 -1.24 22.54
N GLY A 116 3.41 -0.94 23.25
CA GLY A 116 2.57 0.24 22.99
C GLY A 116 1.91 0.20 21.62
N ILE A 117 1.64 -0.99 21.08
CA ILE A 117 1.07 -1.17 19.74
C ILE A 117 -0.40 -1.52 19.89
N LYS A 118 -1.26 -0.65 19.38
CA LYS A 118 -2.69 -0.94 19.22
C LYS A 118 -3.08 -0.76 17.76
N SER A 119 -3.24 -1.86 17.06
CA SER A 119 -3.52 -1.88 15.62
C SER A 119 -4.59 -2.92 15.29
N SER A 120 -5.49 -2.57 14.38
CA SER A 120 -6.40 -3.52 13.75
C SER A 120 -6.28 -3.39 12.24
N TRP A 121 -6.57 -4.46 11.52
CA TRP A 121 -6.50 -4.42 10.07
C TRP A 121 -7.54 -5.30 9.41
N VAL A 122 -7.94 -4.89 8.20
CA VAL A 122 -8.83 -5.64 7.31
C VAL A 122 -8.18 -5.69 5.93
N ARG A 123 -8.11 -6.87 5.32
CA ARG A 123 -7.69 -7.02 3.92
C ARG A 123 -8.86 -7.43 3.05
N HIS A 124 -9.15 -6.65 2.01
CA HIS A 124 -10.13 -6.97 0.98
C HIS A 124 -9.42 -7.65 -0.19
N GLU A 125 -9.79 -8.88 -0.53
CA GLU A 125 -9.19 -9.63 -1.64
C GLU A 125 -10.03 -9.46 -2.90
N ARG A 126 -9.90 -8.30 -3.56
CA ARG A 126 -10.63 -8.00 -4.79
C ARG A 126 -9.89 -8.56 -6.01
N PRO A 127 -10.60 -8.84 -7.12
CA PRO A 127 -9.97 -9.33 -8.35
C PRO A 127 -8.93 -8.37 -8.93
N GLU A 128 -9.14 -7.06 -8.81
CA GLU A 128 -8.25 -6.03 -9.34
C GLU A 128 -7.03 -5.76 -8.46
N ALA A 129 -7.19 -5.89 -7.13
CA ALA A 129 -6.15 -5.63 -6.15
C ALA A 129 -6.54 -6.21 -4.79
N TRP A 130 -5.54 -6.62 -4.01
CA TRP A 130 -5.73 -6.79 -2.58
C TRP A 130 -5.51 -5.45 -1.89
N VAL A 131 -6.41 -5.10 -0.98
CA VAL A 131 -6.39 -3.81 -0.30
C VAL A 131 -6.37 -4.05 1.20
N HIS A 132 -5.25 -3.72 1.85
CA HIS A 132 -5.07 -3.86 3.28
C HIS A 132 -5.22 -2.50 3.96
N TYR A 133 -6.22 -2.38 4.82
CA TYR A 133 -6.48 -1.21 5.65
C TYR A 133 -5.91 -1.47 7.04
N GLU A 134 -4.96 -0.65 7.47
CA GLU A 134 -4.40 -0.67 8.81
C GLU A 134 -4.92 0.52 9.61
N PHE A 135 -5.48 0.24 10.78
CA PHE A 135 -5.97 1.23 11.73
C PHE A 135 -5.05 1.22 12.95
N ARG A 136 -4.53 2.39 13.35
CA ARG A 136 -3.73 2.56 14.57
C ARG A 136 -4.51 3.43 15.52
N ASP A 137 -4.64 2.99 16.76
CA ASP A 137 -5.46 3.67 17.78
C ASP A 137 -6.91 3.96 17.34
N GLY A 138 -7.43 3.15 16.40
CA GLY A 138 -8.79 3.28 15.85
C GLY A 138 -8.90 4.16 14.61
N GLU A 139 -7.83 4.84 14.18
CA GLU A 139 -7.82 5.69 13.00
C GLU A 139 -7.11 5.02 11.82
N LEU A 140 -7.60 5.23 10.60
CA LEU A 140 -6.95 4.69 9.40
C LEU A 140 -5.55 5.32 9.23
N ALA A 141 -4.54 4.47 9.29
CA ALA A 141 -3.14 4.86 9.25
C ALA A 141 -2.53 4.62 7.87
N LEU A 142 -2.79 3.45 7.28
CA LEU A 142 -2.16 3.01 6.06
C LEU A 142 -3.13 2.18 5.21
N VAL A 143 -3.17 2.48 3.91
CA VAL A 143 -3.82 1.64 2.90
C VAL A 143 -2.74 1.05 2.00
N THR A 144 -2.58 -0.27 2.03
CA THR A 144 -1.62 -0.98 1.19
C THR A 144 -2.35 -1.67 0.05
N LEU A 145 -1.98 -1.28 -1.18
CA LEU A 145 -2.46 -1.90 -2.42
C LEU A 145 -1.44 -2.96 -2.83
N SER A 146 -1.88 -4.16 -3.19
CA SER A 146 -0.99 -5.16 -3.75
C SER A 146 -1.62 -5.96 -4.88
N CYS A 147 -0.81 -6.44 -5.83
CA CYS A 147 -1.26 -7.40 -6.82
C CYS A 147 -1.89 -8.62 -6.13
N PRO A 148 -3.02 -9.15 -6.62
CA PRO A 148 -3.56 -10.42 -6.15
C PRO A 148 -2.51 -11.52 -6.30
N ARG A 149 -2.36 -12.38 -5.29
CA ARG A 149 -1.54 -13.58 -5.45
C ARG A 149 -2.30 -14.58 -6.34
N PRO A 150 -1.62 -15.27 -7.27
CA PRO A 150 -2.21 -16.34 -8.07
C PRO A 150 -2.68 -17.51 -7.19
#